data_AF-A0AA41UYN8-F1
#
_entry.id   AF-A0AA41UYN8-F1
#
_cell.length_a   1.000
_cell.length_b   1.000
_cell.length_c   1.000
_cell.angle_alpha   90.00
_cell.angle_beta   90.00
_cell.angle_gamma   90.00
#
_symmetry.space_group_name_H-M   'P 1'
#
loop_
_entity.id
_entity.type
_entity.pdbx_description
1 polymer ?
#
loop_
_entity_poly.entity_id
_entity_poly.type
_entity_poly.pdbx_seq_one_letter_code
_entity_poly.pdbx_strand_id
1 'polypeptide(L)'
;MSLFAEGIYLILSQWTGLHLALKYRSYDEFSCQKAEQLRADIFSWFIQSKELYIEDLEDILEDSMSVSFDTDVADESIGEVALHLMIMHEECLQGKCESIEKL
;
A
#
# COMPACT_ATOMS: atom_id res chain seq x y z
N MET A 1 -12.34 7.07 -12.12
CA MET A 1 -11.35 6.98 -11.03
C MET A 1 -11.54 5.60 -10.45
N SER A 2 -10.58 4.71 -10.72
CA SER A 2 -10.73 3.26 -10.63
C SER A 2 -10.92 2.80 -9.19
N LEU A 3 -11.90 1.90 -8.95
CA LEU A 3 -12.10 1.21 -7.66
C LEU A 3 -10.78 0.66 -7.08
N PHE A 4 -9.86 0.27 -7.97
CA PHE A 4 -8.51 -0.17 -7.64
C PHE A 4 -7.68 0.86 -6.85
N ALA A 5 -7.64 2.13 -7.29
CA ALA A 5 -6.86 3.17 -6.60
C ALA A 5 -7.46 3.53 -5.23
N GLU A 6 -8.78 3.39 -5.09
CA GLU A 6 -9.49 3.55 -3.81
C GLU A 6 -9.20 2.37 -2.87
N GLY A 7 -9.15 1.14 -3.40
CA GLY A 7 -8.79 -0.05 -2.63
C GLY A 7 -7.38 0.00 -2.08
N ILE A 8 -6.40 0.46 -2.87
CA ILE A 8 -5.03 0.67 -2.39
C ILE A 8 -5.03 1.67 -1.23
N TYR A 9 -5.74 2.80 -1.39
CA TYR A 9 -5.85 3.81 -0.33
C TYR A 9 -6.46 3.21 0.94
N LEU A 10 -7.55 2.45 0.83
CA LEU A 10 -8.22 1.83 1.96
C LEU A 10 -7.31 0.85 2.70
N ILE A 11 -6.62 -0.06 1.99
CA ILE A 11 -5.70 -1.02 2.59
C ILE A 11 -4.56 -0.30 3.32
N LEU A 12 -3.94 0.71 2.69
CA LEU A 12 -2.90 1.52 3.32
C LEU A 12 -3.43 2.28 4.54
N SER A 13 -4.67 2.78 4.49
CA SER A 13 -5.31 3.47 5.61
C SER A 13 -5.70 2.55 6.78
N GLN A 14 -5.70 1.22 6.59
CA GLN A 14 -5.91 0.27 7.68
C GLN A 14 -4.58 -0.24 8.25
N TRP A 15 -3.47 0.04 7.57
CA TRP A 15 -2.15 -0.39 8.00
C TRP A 15 -1.68 0.41 9.22
N THR A 16 -1.68 -0.27 10.37
CA THR A 16 -1.30 0.35 11.64
C THR A 16 0.17 0.81 11.64
N GLY A 17 1.07 0.08 10.95
CA GLY A 17 2.46 0.49 10.77
C GLY A 17 2.59 1.85 10.09
N LEU A 18 1.87 2.06 8.99
CA LEU A 18 1.82 3.34 8.29
C LEU A 18 1.25 4.46 9.15
N HIS A 19 0.16 4.20 9.88
CA HIS A 19 -0.41 5.17 10.80
C HIS A 19 0.53 5.56 11.93
N LEU A 20 1.28 4.62 12.49
CA LEU A 20 2.29 4.91 13.50
C LEU A 20 3.43 5.74 12.92
N ALA A 21 3.89 5.41 11.72
CA ALA A 21 4.92 6.15 11.00
C ALA A 21 4.49 7.61 10.72
N LEU A 22 3.27 7.79 10.22
CA LEU A 22 2.64 9.10 10.02
C LEU A 22 2.46 9.87 11.33
N LYS A 23 2.01 9.21 12.40
CA LYS A 23 1.77 9.84 13.71
C LYS A 23 3.07 10.27 14.39
N TYR A 24 4.12 9.47 14.31
CA TYR A 24 5.44 9.81 14.84
C TYR A 24 6.04 11.03 14.12
N ARG A 25 5.73 11.18 12.83
CA ARG A 25 6.21 12.26 11.95
C ARG A 25 5.17 13.37 11.71
N SER A 26 4.03 13.35 12.41
CA SER A 26 2.81 14.18 12.20
C SER A 26 3.00 15.70 12.27
N TYR A 27 4.22 16.20 12.46
CA TYR A 27 4.54 17.61 12.42
C TYR A 27 4.77 18.14 10.98
N ASP A 28 4.78 17.27 9.97
CA ASP A 28 5.23 17.61 8.62
C ASP A 28 4.12 17.37 7.57
N GLU A 29 3.70 18.42 6.85
CA GLU A 29 2.76 18.37 5.70
C GLU A 29 3.20 17.34 4.64
N PHE A 30 4.50 17.06 4.58
CA PHE A 30 5.13 16.07 3.71
C PHE A 30 4.70 14.62 4.01
N SER A 31 4.22 14.31 5.21
CA SER A 31 3.79 12.96 5.59
C SER A 31 2.58 12.47 4.77
N CYS A 32 1.60 13.35 4.52
CA CYS A 32 0.48 13.06 3.63
C CYS A 32 0.90 12.91 2.17
N GLN A 33 1.84 13.75 1.70
CA GLN A 33 2.38 13.62 0.34
C GLN A 33 3.12 12.30 0.13
N LYS A 34 3.87 11.84 1.13
CA LYS A 34 4.57 10.54 1.09
C LYS A 34 3.60 9.36 1.02
N ALA A 35 2.49 9.41 1.76
CA ALA A 35 1.46 8.38 1.67
C ALA A 35 0.79 8.35 0.29
N GLU A 36 0.53 9.52 -0.31
CA GLU A 36 0.03 9.63 -1.67
C GLU A 36 1.05 9.14 -2.72
N GLN A 37 2.34 9.41 -2.50
CA GLN A 37 3.44 8.92 -3.33
C GLN A 37 3.48 7.39 -3.30
N LEU A 38 3.47 6.78 -2.11
CA LEU A 38 3.43 5.32 -1.92
C LEU A 38 2.25 4.70 -2.68
N ARG A 39 1.06 5.30 -2.56
CA ARG A 39 -0.13 4.85 -3.29
C ARG A 39 0.07 4.91 -4.80
N ALA A 40 0.66 5.99 -5.31
CA ALA A 40 0.94 6.15 -6.73
C ALA A 40 1.99 5.16 -7.23
N ASP A 41 3.02 4.89 -6.44
CA ASP A 41 4.11 3.95 -6.78
C ASP A 41 3.58 2.51 -6.84
N ILE A 42 2.78 2.09 -5.86
CA ILE A 42 2.10 0.78 -5.88
C ILE A 42 1.18 0.66 -7.09
N PHE A 43 0.34 1.67 -7.34
CA PHE A 43 -0.58 1.67 -8.48
C PHE A 43 0.17 1.60 -9.82
N SER A 44 1.27 2.35 -9.93
CA SER A 44 2.14 2.34 -11.10
C SER A 44 2.80 0.97 -11.30
N TRP A 45 3.29 0.35 -10.23
CA TRP A 45 3.87 -1.00 -10.27
C TRP A 45 2.86 -2.02 -10.79
N PHE A 46 1.62 -2.02 -10.27
CA PHE A 46 0.57 -2.93 -10.74
C PHE A 46 0.26 -2.80 -12.24
N ILE A 47 0.37 -1.60 -12.81
CA ILE A 47 0.04 -1.35 -14.22
C ILE A 47 1.23 -1.62 -15.15
N GLN A 48 2.46 -1.37 -14.67
CA GLN A 48 3.67 -1.48 -15.49
C GLN A 48 4.29 -2.87 -15.44
N SER A 49 4.12 -3.60 -14.36
CA SER A 49 4.70 -4.93 -14.17
C SER A 49 3.96 -5.98 -15.01
N LYS A 50 4.73 -6.73 -15.82
CA LYS A 50 4.21 -7.86 -16.60
C LYS A 50 3.96 -9.10 -15.76
N GLU A 51 4.77 -9.28 -14.72
CA GLU A 51 4.70 -10.36 -13.74
C GLU A 51 4.69 -9.67 -12.37
N LEU A 52 3.69 -10.02 -11.55
CA LEU A 52 3.52 -9.42 -10.24
C LEU A 52 3.92 -10.47 -9.21
N TYR A 53 5.02 -10.23 -8.52
CA TYR A 53 5.45 -11.04 -7.39
C TYR A 53 5.18 -10.30 -6.09
N ILE A 54 4.72 -11.03 -5.08
CA ILE A 54 4.46 -10.45 -3.76
C ILE A 54 5.75 -9.92 -3.13
N GLU A 55 6.88 -10.60 -3.36
CA GLU A 55 8.22 -10.21 -2.88
C GLU A 55 8.60 -8.81 -3.38
N ASP A 56 8.36 -8.49 -4.66
CA ASP A 56 8.61 -7.15 -5.22
C ASP A 56 7.72 -6.07 -4.57
N LEU A 57 6.50 -6.43 -4.18
CA LEU A 57 5.57 -5.52 -3.52
C LEU A 57 5.95 -5.29 -2.05
N GLU A 58 6.40 -6.35 -1.36
CA GLU A 58 6.97 -6.26 -0.02
C GLU A 58 8.19 -5.34 -0.01
N ASP A 59 9.10 -5.48 -0.98
CA ASP A 59 10.26 -4.61 -1.13
C ASP A 59 9.87 -3.13 -1.32
N ILE A 60 8.84 -2.83 -2.13
CA ILE A 60 8.34 -1.46 -2.32
C ILE A 60 7.77 -0.87 -1.02
N LEU A 61 7.03 -1.67 -0.26
CA LEU A 61 6.45 -1.27 1.02
C LEU A 61 7.53 -1.05 2.08
N GLU A 62 8.52 -1.95 2.15
CA GLU A 62 9.66 -1.85 3.07
C GLU A 62 10.53 -0.64 2.74
N ASP A 63 10.94 -0.46 1.48
CA ASP A 63 11.73 0.69 1.04
C ASP A 63 10.98 2.00 1.31
N SER A 64 9.67 2.04 1.08
CA SER A 64 8.87 3.22 1.41
C SER A 64 8.84 3.51 2.91
N MET A 65 8.69 2.48 3.75
CA MET A 65 8.72 2.64 5.21
C MET A 65 10.07 3.14 5.72
N SER A 66 11.16 2.53 5.25
CA SER A 66 12.50 2.89 5.67
C SER A 66 13.00 4.21 5.05
N VAL A 67 12.74 4.48 3.76
CA VAL A 67 13.25 5.68 3.05
C VAL A 67 12.32 6.87 3.19
N SER A 68 11.01 6.68 2.96
CA SER A 68 10.06 7.80 2.98
C SER A 68 9.62 8.13 4.40
N PHE A 69 9.28 7.11 5.20
CA PHE A 69 8.77 7.33 6.55
C PHE A 69 9.86 7.26 7.64
N ASP A 70 11.06 6.76 7.30
CA ASP A 70 12.19 6.58 8.22
C ASP A 70 11.67 5.89 9.49
N THR A 71 11.03 4.75 9.23
CA THR A 71 10.37 3.87 10.18
C THR A 71 10.65 2.44 9.74
N ASP A 72 11.26 1.66 10.63
CA ASP A 72 11.38 0.22 10.42
C ASP A 72 10.12 -0.46 10.95
N VAL A 73 9.37 -1.09 10.03
CA VAL A 73 8.22 -1.93 10.40
C VAL A 73 8.79 -3.29 10.83
N ALA A 74 8.90 -3.48 12.14
CA ALA A 74 9.48 -4.70 12.71
C ALA A 74 8.47 -5.86 12.86
N ASP A 75 7.26 -5.68 12.36
CA ASP A 75 6.17 -6.65 12.41
C ASP A 75 5.91 -7.27 11.03
N GLU A 76 5.24 -8.42 11.00
CA GLU A 76 4.94 -9.18 9.77
C GLU A 76 3.85 -8.53 8.88
N SER A 77 3.42 -7.30 9.20
CA SER A 77 2.30 -6.65 8.50
C SER A 77 2.63 -6.22 7.07
N ILE A 78 3.91 -6.03 6.71
CA ILE A 78 4.30 -5.73 5.32
C ILE A 78 3.77 -6.84 4.40
N GLY A 79 4.02 -8.10 4.74
CA GLY A 79 3.56 -9.24 3.95
C GLY A 79 2.04 -9.39 3.94
N GLU A 80 1.37 -9.13 5.06
CA GLU A 80 -0.10 -9.13 5.12
C GLU A 80 -0.73 -8.05 4.21
N VAL A 81 -0.16 -6.84 4.23
CA VAL A 81 -0.60 -5.71 3.38
C VAL A 81 -0.32 -6.01 1.91
N ALA A 82 0.86 -6.54 1.58
CA ALA A 82 1.20 -6.94 0.22
C ALA A 82 0.23 -8.01 -0.31
N LEU A 83 -0.08 -9.03 0.49
CA LEU A 83 -1.03 -10.08 0.15
C LEU A 83 -2.43 -9.50 -0.11
N HIS A 84 -2.92 -8.62 0.76
CA HIS A 84 -4.22 -7.97 0.59
C HIS A 84 -4.30 -7.14 -0.71
N LEU A 85 -3.23 -6.41 -1.04
CA LEU A 85 -3.15 -5.64 -2.29
C LEU A 85 -3.18 -6.56 -3.52
N MET A 86 -2.48 -7.70 -3.47
CA MET A 86 -2.49 -8.70 -4.55
C MET A 86 -3.88 -9.31 -4.76
N ILE A 87 -4.54 -9.72 -3.68
CA ILE A 87 -5.91 -10.28 -3.72
C ILE A 87 -6.86 -9.26 -4.32
N MET A 88 -6.80 -8.00 -3.86
CA MET A 88 -7.65 -6.92 -4.37
C MET A 88 -7.40 -6.65 -5.86
N HIS A 89 -6.15 -6.71 -6.32
CA HIS A 89 -5.82 -6.61 -7.74
C HIS A 89 -6.43 -7.75 -8.57
N GLU A 90 -6.30 -9.01 -8.13
CA GLU A 90 -6.91 -10.15 -8.81
C GLU A 90 -8.44 -10.05 -8.84
N GLU A 91 -9.04 -9.62 -7.75
CA GLU A 91 -10.47 -9.38 -7.62
C GLU A 91 -10.98 -8.31 -8.60
N CYS A 92 -10.28 -7.19 -8.67
CA CYS A 92 -10.64 -6.13 -9.62
C CYS A 92 -10.37 -6.54 -11.08
N LEU A 93 -9.37 -7.41 -11.36
CA LEU A 93 -9.21 -8.03 -12.69
C LEU A 93 -10.39 -8.95 -13.05
N GLN A 94 -10.97 -9.65 -12.08
CA GLN A 94 -12.15 -10.50 -12.24
C GLN A 94 -13.47 -9.72 -12.30
N GLY A 95 -13.41 -8.38 -12.17
CA GLY A 95 -14.59 -7.50 -12.15
C GLY A 95 -15.38 -7.58 -10.84
N LYS A 96 -14.78 -8.14 -9.78
CA LYS A 96 -15.39 -8.32 -8.46
C LYS A 96 -14.50 -7.64 -7.42
N CYS A 97 -14.64 -6.34 -7.23
CA CYS A 97 -13.94 -5.63 -6.16
C CYS A 97 -14.66 -5.82 -4.80
N GLU A 98 -15.01 -7.06 -4.44
CA GLU A 98 -15.81 -7.38 -3.24
C GLU A 98 -15.04 -7.14 -1.94
N SER A 99 -13.71 -7.28 -1.93
CA SER A 99 -12.90 -6.95 -0.76
C SER A 99 -12.95 -5.46 -0.41
N ILE A 100 -13.13 -4.57 -1.39
CA ILE A 100 -13.29 -3.13 -1.16
C ILE A 100 -14.65 -2.82 -0.52
N GLU A 101 -15.70 -3.60 -0.80
CA GLU A 101 -17.02 -3.42 -0.18
C GLU A 101 -17.12 -3.97 1.25
N LYS A 102 -16.19 -4.85 1.66
CA LYS A 102 -16.17 -5.49 2.98
C LYS A 102 -15.20 -4.86 3.99
N LEU A 103 -14.38 -3.91 3.56
CA LEU A 103 -13.37 -3.22 4.37
C LEU A 103 -13.90 -1.96 5.05
#